data_AF-A0A957N558-F1
#
_entry.id   AF-A0A957N558-F1
#
_cell.length_a   1.000
_cell.length_b   1.000
_cell.length_c   1.000
_cell.angle_alpha   90.00
_cell.angle_beta   90.00
_cell.angle_gamma   90.00
#
_symmetry.space_group_name_H-M   'P 1'
#
loop_
_entity.id
_entity.type
_entity.pdbx_description
1 polymer ?
#
loop_
_entity_poly.entity_id
_entity_poly.type
_entity_poly.pdbx_seq_one_letter_code
_entity_poly.pdbx_strand_id
1 'polypeptide(L)'
;MDSKRIRSGAIYLLLLLALGAFLYTTFERRPSSVVPTVSIAEVADSVRNGEVKEISVKDQKVTVTMTSDAEVQSRIEPGTGLVETLTDLGVQPEQIQRVGIEVATPTLWENWSSVLFALIPLLLLGAFFIFIMRQAGGAGQNRAMQFGRSRARRMDNADRPTVTFDDVAGSDEAKQELAEVVEFLREPQKFAALGARIPKGVLMVGSPGTGKTLLAKAVAGEAGVPFFSSSGSEFVEMFVGVGASRVRDLFEQAKKNSPCIIFIDEIDAVGGQRGGGNE
;
A
#
# COMPACT_ATOMS: atom_id res chain seq x y z
N MET A 1 8.17 3.77 -24.12
CA MET A 1 8.35 3.45 -22.69
C MET A 1 8.58 4.73 -21.92
N ASP A 2 7.68 5.09 -21.00
CA ASP A 2 7.71 6.36 -20.28
C ASP A 2 9.01 6.51 -19.47
N SER A 3 9.87 7.43 -19.90
CA SER A 3 11.16 7.73 -19.24
C SER A 3 11.00 8.13 -17.76
N LYS A 4 9.83 8.66 -17.38
CA LYS A 4 9.49 8.96 -15.98
C LYS A 4 9.29 7.72 -15.11
N ARG A 5 8.69 6.65 -15.64
CA ARG A 5 8.45 5.38 -14.91
C ARG A 5 9.75 4.59 -14.72
N ILE A 6 10.61 4.61 -15.75
CA ILE A 6 11.94 3.97 -15.69
C ILE A 6 12.86 4.70 -14.70
N ARG A 7 12.85 6.04 -14.70
CA ARG A 7 13.61 6.84 -13.72
C ARG A 7 13.15 6.58 -12.28
N SER A 8 11.85 6.46 -12.02
CA SER A 8 11.37 6.11 -10.69
C SER A 8 11.77 4.68 -10.28
N GLY A 9 11.66 3.70 -11.19
CA GLY A 9 12.03 2.31 -10.90
C GLY A 9 13.52 2.14 -10.60
N ALA A 10 14.39 2.85 -11.33
CA ALA A 10 15.83 2.84 -11.09
C ALA A 10 16.20 3.42 -9.70
N ILE A 11 15.49 4.45 -9.24
CA ILE A 11 15.71 5.05 -7.90
C ILE A 11 15.33 4.06 -6.80
N TYR A 12 14.21 3.33 -6.94
CA TYR A 12 13.82 2.31 -5.97
C TYR A 12 14.79 1.13 -5.90
N LEU A 13 15.31 0.68 -7.05
CA LEU A 13 16.32 -0.37 -7.12
C LEU A 13 17.63 0.06 -6.42
N LEU A 14 18.08 1.29 -6.65
CA LEU A 14 19.27 1.87 -6.02
C LEU A 14 19.11 1.98 -4.50
N LEU A 15 17.95 2.42 -4.02
CA LEU A 15 17.65 2.50 -2.59
C LEU A 15 17.63 1.12 -1.92
N LEU A 16 17.08 0.12 -2.59
CA LEU A 16 17.02 -1.26 -2.09
C LEU A 16 18.42 -1.89 -2.04
N LEU A 17 19.25 -1.65 -3.06
CA LEU A 17 20.66 -2.06 -3.07
C LEU A 17 21.48 -1.36 -1.98
N ALA A 18 21.26 -0.06 -1.77
CA ALA A 18 21.93 0.70 -0.71
C ALA A 18 21.54 0.20 0.68
N LEU A 19 20.25 -0.10 0.90
CA LEU A 19 19.76 -0.68 2.16
C LEU A 19 20.33 -2.09 2.36
N GLY A 20 20.37 -2.91 1.32
CA GLY A 20 20.96 -4.25 1.36
C GLY A 20 22.45 -4.23 1.69
N ALA A 21 23.22 -3.35 1.06
CA ALA A 21 24.64 -3.16 1.36
C ALA A 21 24.86 -2.65 2.80
N PHE A 22 24.02 -1.72 3.26
CA PHE A 22 24.08 -1.24 4.64
C PHE A 22 23.79 -2.36 5.65
N LEU A 23 22.74 -3.16 5.42
CA LEU A 23 22.41 -4.30 6.27
C LEU A 23 23.50 -5.38 6.24
N TYR A 24 24.11 -5.62 5.08
CA TYR A 24 25.23 -6.54 4.92
C TYR A 24 26.43 -6.11 5.77
N THR A 25 26.85 -4.83 5.68
CA THR A 25 27.95 -4.29 6.50
C THR A 25 27.64 -4.26 8.00
N THR A 26 26.36 -4.18 8.38
CA THR A 26 25.94 -4.25 9.79
C THR A 26 25.96 -5.69 10.29
N PHE A 27 25.58 -6.65 9.45
CA PHE A 27 25.52 -8.07 9.79
C PHE A 27 26.89 -8.75 9.80
N GLU A 28 27.83 -8.29 8.97
CA GLU A 28 29.23 -8.75 8.97
C GLU A 28 30.07 -8.21 10.14
N ARG A 29 29.63 -7.15 10.83
CA ARG A 29 30.26 -6.68 12.08
C ARG A 29 29.91 -7.57 13.27
N ARG A 30 30.00 -8.90 13.11
CA ARG A 30 30.15 -9.79 14.26
C ARG A 30 31.56 -9.57 14.82
N PRO A 31 31.74 -9.35 16.13
CA PRO A 31 33.08 -9.27 16.72
C PRO A 31 33.72 -10.65 16.63
N SER A 32 34.50 -10.85 15.58
CA SER A 32 35.25 -12.09 15.31
C SER A 32 36.57 -12.08 16.09
N SER A 33 36.46 -12.23 17.40
CA SER A 33 37.53 -12.74 18.26
C SER A 33 36.87 -13.31 19.51
N VAL A 34 36.63 -14.63 19.49
CA VAL A 34 36.27 -15.38 20.69
C VAL A 34 37.51 -15.38 21.57
N VAL A 35 37.66 -14.32 22.37
CA VAL A 35 38.71 -14.24 23.38
C VAL A 35 38.42 -15.36 24.40
N PRO A 36 39.37 -16.26 24.68
CA PRO A 36 39.15 -17.37 25.61
C PRO A 36 38.73 -16.82 26.97
N THR A 37 37.64 -17.34 27.52
CA THR A 37 37.19 -17.02 28.87
C THR A 37 37.87 -17.94 29.89
N VAL A 38 38.67 -17.37 30.78
CA VAL A 38 39.39 -18.05 31.86
C VAL A 38 38.82 -17.66 33.22
N SER A 39 38.92 -18.54 34.20
CA SER A 39 38.45 -18.26 35.56
C SER A 39 39.31 -17.18 36.23
N ILE A 40 38.77 -16.47 37.22
CA ILE A 40 39.54 -15.46 37.96
C ILE A 40 40.72 -16.08 38.73
N ALA A 41 40.61 -17.37 39.09
CA ALA A 41 41.68 -18.16 39.68
C ALA A 41 42.83 -18.41 38.70
N GLU A 42 42.51 -18.76 37.44
CA GLU A 42 43.52 -18.90 36.37
C GLU A 42 44.21 -17.56 36.07
N VAL A 43 43.47 -16.45 36.12
CA VAL A 43 44.07 -15.11 36.03
C VAL A 43 45.02 -14.86 37.21
N ALA A 44 44.63 -15.20 38.44
CA ALA A 44 45.49 -15.05 39.61
C ALA A 44 46.78 -15.88 39.48
N ASP A 45 46.69 -17.09 38.92
CA ASP A 45 47.86 -17.93 38.64
C ASP A 45 48.77 -17.33 37.55
N SER A 46 48.21 -16.81 36.46
CA SER A 46 48.99 -16.12 35.42
C SER A 46 49.67 -14.85 35.94
N VAL A 47 49.03 -14.10 36.85
CA VAL A 47 49.66 -12.95 37.53
C VAL A 47 50.81 -13.41 38.43
N ARG A 48 50.62 -14.52 39.15
CA ARG A 48 51.66 -15.11 40.03
C ARG A 48 52.89 -15.57 39.24
N ASN A 49 52.66 -16.14 38.07
CA ASN A 49 53.71 -16.62 37.16
C ASN A 49 54.39 -15.51 36.37
N GLY A 50 53.92 -14.25 36.48
CA GLY A 50 54.49 -13.11 35.75
C GLY A 50 54.18 -13.11 34.25
N GLU A 51 53.14 -13.81 33.84
CA GLU A 51 52.72 -13.94 32.44
C GLU A 51 51.79 -12.80 31.99
N VAL A 52 51.43 -11.90 32.90
CA VAL A 52 50.50 -10.80 32.67
C VAL A 52 51.24 -9.48 32.49
N LYS A 53 50.92 -8.78 31.40
CA LYS A 53 51.46 -7.46 31.05
C LYS A 53 50.56 -6.34 31.56
N GLU A 54 49.25 -6.47 31.35
CA GLU A 54 48.28 -5.45 31.69
C GLU A 54 46.92 -6.09 32.02
N ILE A 55 46.21 -5.51 32.99
CA ILE A 55 44.84 -5.90 33.32
C ILE A 55 43.93 -4.69 33.18
N SER A 56 42.99 -4.77 32.25
CA SER A 56 41.94 -3.77 32.06
C SER A 56 40.64 -4.24 32.67
N VAL A 57 40.08 -3.45 33.59
CA VAL A 57 38.79 -3.75 34.22
C VAL A 57 37.72 -2.82 33.66
N LYS A 58 36.69 -3.41 33.05
CA LYS A 58 35.50 -2.72 32.55
C LYS A 58 34.25 -3.36 33.14
N ASP A 59 33.60 -2.67 34.07
CA ASP A 59 32.46 -3.16 34.86
C ASP A 59 32.76 -4.50 35.55
N GLN A 60 32.19 -5.62 35.08
CA GLN A 60 32.43 -6.98 35.60
C GLN A 60 33.39 -7.80 34.75
N LYS A 61 33.88 -7.21 33.64
CA LYS A 61 34.71 -7.88 32.66
C LYS A 61 36.16 -7.48 32.88
N VAL A 62 37.00 -8.48 33.11
CA VAL A 62 38.45 -8.31 33.26
C VAL A 62 39.08 -8.79 31.96
N THR A 63 39.73 -7.89 31.23
CA THR A 63 40.53 -8.25 30.06
C THR A 63 41.99 -8.27 30.50
N VAL A 64 42.64 -9.40 30.31
CA VAL A 64 44.04 -9.62 30.69
C VAL A 64 44.85 -9.74 29.42
N THR A 65 45.85 -8.87 29.27
CA THR A 65 46.81 -8.93 28.19
C THR A 65 48.04 -9.65 28.70
N MET A 66 48.32 -10.81 28.12
CA MET A 66 49.50 -11.61 28.46
C MET A 66 50.76 -10.98 27.87
N THR A 67 51.93 -11.35 28.41
CA THR A 67 53.24 -10.94 27.87
C THR A 67 53.51 -11.46 26.45
N SER A 68 52.74 -12.46 26.00
CA SER A 68 52.72 -12.99 24.62
C SER A 68 51.82 -12.18 23.66
N ASP A 69 51.27 -11.04 24.10
CA ASP A 69 50.24 -10.24 23.42
C ASP A 69 48.92 -11.01 23.15
N ALA A 70 48.73 -12.18 23.78
CA ALA A 70 47.45 -12.87 23.80
C ALA A 70 46.50 -12.20 24.80
N GLU A 71 45.26 -11.93 24.38
CA GLU A 71 44.20 -11.47 25.27
C GLU A 71 43.40 -12.66 25.82
N VAL A 72 43.09 -12.62 27.11
CA VAL A 72 42.11 -13.52 27.73
C VAL A 72 41.09 -12.69 28.52
N GLN A 73 39.87 -13.22 28.67
CA GLN A 73 38.81 -12.54 29.40
C GLN A 73 38.41 -13.33 30.63
N SER A 74 38.17 -12.62 31.72
CA SER A 74 37.64 -13.18 32.96
C SER A 74 36.52 -12.30 33.52
N ARG A 75 35.85 -12.79 34.55
CA ARG A 75 34.73 -12.12 35.18
C ARG A 75 34.95 -12.06 36.69
N ILE A 76 34.68 -10.90 37.28
CA ILE A 76 34.68 -10.70 38.74
C ILE A 76 33.27 -10.69 39.29
N GLU A 77 33.13 -11.04 40.57
CA GLU A 77 31.87 -10.96 41.28
C GLU A 77 31.44 -9.49 41.47
N PRO A 78 30.14 -9.19 41.39
CA PRO A 78 29.66 -7.82 41.56
C PRO A 78 29.85 -7.36 43.02
N GLY A 79 30.63 -6.29 43.21
CA GLY A 79 30.80 -5.63 44.52
C GLY A 79 32.17 -5.83 45.18
N THR A 80 33.03 -6.69 44.64
CA THR A 80 34.42 -6.88 45.10
C THR A 80 35.40 -6.20 44.13
N GLY A 81 36.42 -5.54 44.67
CA GLY A 81 37.47 -4.93 43.84
C GLY A 81 38.40 -5.99 43.26
N LEU A 82 38.87 -5.84 42.02
CA LEU A 82 39.81 -6.80 41.39
C LEU A 82 41.03 -7.07 42.28
N VAL A 83 41.59 -6.01 42.88
CA VAL A 83 42.77 -6.11 43.75
C VAL A 83 42.48 -6.95 44.99
N GLU A 84 41.28 -6.84 45.55
CA GLU A 84 40.82 -7.60 46.72
C GLU A 84 40.66 -9.07 46.35
N THR A 85 39.96 -9.38 45.24
CA THR A 85 39.79 -10.76 44.75
C THR A 85 41.14 -11.44 44.44
N LEU A 86 42.09 -10.72 43.85
CA LEU A 86 43.42 -11.29 43.56
C LEU A 86 44.24 -11.52 44.83
N THR A 87 44.11 -10.64 45.83
CA THR A 87 44.77 -10.80 47.13
C THR A 87 44.21 -12.00 47.90
N ASP A 88 42.89 -12.18 47.87
CA ASP A 88 42.20 -13.34 48.48
C ASP A 88 42.61 -14.68 47.83
N LEU A 89 42.97 -14.65 46.55
CA LEU A 89 43.51 -15.79 45.79
C LEU A 89 45.04 -15.97 45.97
N GLY A 90 45.65 -15.23 46.90
CA GLY A 90 47.04 -15.38 47.31
C GLY A 90 48.05 -14.71 46.39
N VAL A 91 47.66 -13.71 45.61
CA VAL A 91 48.59 -12.87 44.83
C VAL A 91 49.21 -11.82 45.76
N GLN A 92 50.55 -11.73 45.79
CA GLN A 92 51.23 -10.82 46.69
C GLN A 92 51.17 -9.36 46.19
N PRO A 93 51.11 -8.35 47.09
CA PRO A 93 51.03 -6.94 46.71
C PRO A 93 52.15 -6.47 45.77
N GLU A 94 53.35 -7.05 45.88
CA GLU A 94 54.50 -6.73 45.04
C GLU A 94 54.33 -7.23 43.60
N GLN A 95 53.52 -8.27 43.37
CA GLN A 95 53.20 -8.80 42.04
C GLN A 95 52.11 -7.98 41.37
N ILE A 96 51.14 -7.48 42.16
CA ILE A 96 50.07 -6.61 41.68
C ILE A 96 50.64 -5.26 41.21
N GLN A 97 51.65 -4.71 41.90
CA GLN A 97 52.30 -3.45 41.50
C GLN A 97 53.13 -3.54 40.22
N ARG A 98 53.52 -4.76 39.79
CA ARG A 98 54.24 -4.97 38.52
C ARG A 98 53.33 -4.98 37.30
N VAL A 99 52.03 -5.17 37.52
CA VAL A 99 51.03 -5.22 36.46
C VAL A 99 50.32 -3.86 36.40
N GLY A 100 50.28 -3.26 35.21
CA GLY A 100 49.46 -2.07 34.99
C GLY A 100 47.99 -2.43 35.12
N ILE A 101 47.32 -1.93 36.17
CA ILE A 101 45.86 -2.06 36.31
C ILE A 101 45.23 -0.76 35.83
N GLU A 102 44.61 -0.80 34.66
CA GLU A 102 43.83 0.32 34.13
C GLU A 102 42.34 0.05 34.31
N VAL A 103 41.66 0.95 35.04
CA VAL A 103 40.20 0.93 35.14
C VAL A 103 39.63 1.68 33.94
N ALA A 104 39.22 0.93 32.92
CA ALA A 104 38.60 1.48 31.73
C ALA A 104 37.19 1.96 32.09
N THR A 105 37.03 3.28 32.24
CA THR A 105 35.69 3.85 32.42
C THR A 105 34.92 3.74 31.10
N PRO A 106 33.65 3.30 31.12
CA PRO A 106 32.82 3.29 29.92
C PRO A 106 32.70 4.74 29.42
N THR A 107 33.36 5.05 28.31
CA THR A 107 33.26 6.37 27.70
C THR A 107 31.85 6.52 27.17
N LEU A 108 31.14 7.57 27.60
CA LEU A 108 29.77 7.88 27.14
C LEU A 108 29.66 7.83 25.60
N TRP A 109 30.74 8.17 24.89
CA TRP A 109 30.81 8.14 23.44
C TRP A 109 30.71 6.73 22.82
N GLU A 110 31.23 5.68 23.47
CA GLU A 110 31.15 4.31 22.96
C GLU A 110 29.70 3.82 22.90
N ASN A 111 28.91 4.11 23.94
CA ASN A 111 27.50 3.71 24.03
C ASN A 111 26.60 4.57 23.14
N TRP A 112 26.91 5.85 22.95
CA TRP A 112 26.11 6.71 22.06
C TRP A 112 26.34 6.38 20.59
N SER A 113 27.54 5.92 20.21
CA SER A 113 27.84 5.55 18.82
C SER A 113 26.93 4.41 18.32
N SER A 114 26.70 3.38 19.15
CA SER A 114 25.84 2.25 18.79
C SER A 114 24.37 2.66 18.64
N VAL A 115 23.89 3.56 19.50
CA VAL A 115 22.53 4.12 19.43
C VAL A 115 22.36 4.99 18.19
N LEU A 116 23.32 5.86 17.86
CA LEU A 116 23.29 6.66 16.63
C LEU A 116 23.32 5.77 15.38
N PHE A 117 24.17 4.75 15.34
CA PHE A 117 24.21 3.80 14.22
C PHE A 117 22.91 3.00 14.08
N ALA A 118 22.25 2.65 15.20
CA ALA A 118 20.94 2.00 15.18
C ALA A 118 19.79 2.96 14.77
N LEU A 119 19.96 4.27 14.97
CA LEU A 119 18.96 5.28 14.63
C LEU A 119 18.98 5.64 13.14
N ILE A 120 20.13 5.54 12.46
CA ILE A 120 20.27 5.85 11.02
C ILE A 120 19.28 5.04 10.16
N PRO A 121 19.13 3.71 10.32
CA PRO A 121 18.14 2.93 9.59
C PRO A 121 16.70 3.36 9.84
N LEU A 122 16.36 3.67 11.10
CA LEU A 122 15.01 4.11 11.48
C LEU A 122 14.67 5.45 10.83
N LEU A 123 15.61 6.38 10.81
CA LEU A 123 15.45 7.68 10.16
C LEU A 123 15.37 7.56 8.63
N LEU A 124 16.18 6.69 8.02
CA LEU A 124 16.11 6.42 6.58
C LEU A 124 14.77 5.80 6.18
N LEU A 125 14.25 4.87 6.97
CA LEU A 125 12.93 4.28 6.75
C LEU A 125 11.82 5.34 6.87
N GLY A 126 11.89 6.17 7.92
CA GLY A 126 10.94 7.28 8.11
C GLY A 126 10.98 8.29 6.95
N ALA A 127 12.18 8.70 6.52
CA ALA A 127 12.37 9.60 5.40
C ALA A 127 11.88 8.99 4.07
N PHE A 128 12.09 7.69 3.86
CA PHE A 128 11.58 6.95 2.70
C PHE A 128 10.05 6.91 2.68
N PHE A 129 9.41 6.65 3.83
CA PHE A 129 7.95 6.69 3.95
C PHE A 129 7.37 8.10 3.70
N ILE A 130 8.01 9.14 4.23
CA ILE A 130 7.62 10.53 3.98
C ILE A 130 7.81 10.87 2.50
N PHE A 131 8.88 10.41 1.85
CA PHE A 131 9.12 10.63 0.43
C PHE A 131 8.09 9.93 -0.46
N ILE A 132 7.73 8.67 -0.14
CA ILE A 132 6.64 7.95 -0.81
C ILE A 132 5.32 8.68 -0.60
N MET A 133 5.00 9.10 0.63
CA MET A 133 3.76 9.83 0.90
C MET A 133 3.71 11.18 0.17
N ARG A 134 4.84 11.87 0.00
CA ARG A 134 4.91 13.11 -0.80
C ARG A 134 4.81 12.85 -2.30
N GLN A 135 5.41 11.77 -2.81
CA GLN A 135 5.31 11.37 -4.21
C GLN A 135 3.91 10.83 -4.55
N ALA A 136 3.28 10.11 -3.62
CA ALA A 136 1.90 9.66 -3.69
C ALA A 136 0.91 10.82 -3.45
N GLY A 137 1.27 11.84 -2.68
CA GLY A 137 0.45 13.03 -2.44
C GLY A 137 0.27 13.91 -3.68
N GLY A 138 1.25 13.95 -4.58
CA GLY A 138 1.17 14.72 -5.83
C GLY A 138 0.41 14.04 -6.98
N ALA A 139 0.13 12.73 -6.89
CA ALA A 139 -0.54 11.97 -7.96
C ALA A 139 -1.60 10.95 -7.46
N GLY A 140 -1.81 10.86 -6.15
CA GLY A 140 -2.54 9.78 -5.48
C GLY A 140 -3.65 10.22 -4.53
N GLN A 141 -3.80 11.53 -4.27
CA GLN A 141 -5.02 12.05 -3.61
C GLN A 141 -6.27 11.77 -4.46
N ASN A 142 -6.11 11.63 -5.78
CA ASN A 142 -7.16 11.15 -6.67
C ASN A 142 -7.35 9.63 -6.64
N ARG A 143 -6.38 8.81 -6.22
CA ARG A 143 -6.50 7.34 -6.27
C ARG A 143 -7.11 6.73 -5.02
N ALA A 144 -6.84 7.27 -3.84
CA ALA A 144 -7.45 6.79 -2.60
C ALA A 144 -8.95 7.16 -2.51
N MET A 145 -9.37 8.33 -3.02
CA MET A 145 -10.79 8.68 -3.19
C MET A 145 -11.47 8.01 -4.41
N GLN A 146 -10.71 7.34 -5.29
CA GLN A 146 -11.27 6.55 -6.40
C GLN A 146 -11.64 5.11 -6.02
N PHE A 147 -11.40 4.67 -4.78
CA PHE A 147 -11.90 3.37 -4.32
C PHE A 147 -13.43 3.38 -4.09
N GLY A 148 -14.05 4.55 -3.96
CA GLY A 148 -15.51 4.71 -3.83
C GLY A 148 -16.23 5.22 -5.08
N ARG A 149 -15.49 5.71 -6.10
CA ARG A 149 -16.06 6.00 -7.42
C ARG A 149 -15.71 4.84 -8.32
N SER A 150 -16.73 4.07 -8.70
CA SER A 150 -16.64 2.89 -9.53
C SER A 150 -15.55 3.01 -10.59
N ARG A 151 -14.70 1.98 -10.69
CA ARG A 151 -13.95 1.64 -11.91
C ARG A 151 -14.90 1.19 -13.04
N ALA A 152 -16.12 1.72 -13.08
CA ALA A 152 -16.92 1.66 -14.29
C ALA A 152 -16.13 2.49 -15.30
N ARG A 153 -15.48 1.78 -16.22
CA ARG A 153 -14.95 2.24 -17.50
C ARG A 153 -15.55 3.61 -17.80
N ARG A 154 -14.75 4.68 -17.70
CA ARG A 154 -15.10 6.06 -18.05
C ARG A 154 -16.32 6.08 -18.97
N MET A 155 -17.51 6.29 -18.40
CA MET A 155 -18.71 6.59 -19.18
C MET A 155 -18.60 8.05 -19.65
N ASP A 156 -17.39 8.46 -20.07
CA ASP A 156 -17.09 9.80 -20.57
C ASP A 156 -17.52 9.94 -22.04
N ASN A 157 -17.88 8.83 -22.69
CA ASN A 157 -18.50 8.86 -24.01
C ASN A 157 -19.91 8.30 -23.87
N ALA A 158 -20.88 9.20 -23.69
CA ALA A 158 -22.23 8.89 -24.12
C ALA A 158 -22.14 8.54 -25.61
N ASP A 159 -22.32 7.26 -25.95
CA ASP A 159 -22.19 6.83 -27.32
C ASP A 159 -23.29 7.51 -28.14
N ARG A 160 -22.93 8.02 -29.32
CA ARG A 160 -23.89 8.47 -30.32
C ARG A 160 -24.03 7.34 -31.33
N PRO A 161 -24.99 6.42 -31.14
CA PRO A 161 -25.17 5.33 -32.08
C PRO A 161 -25.53 5.89 -33.45
N THR A 162 -24.95 5.30 -34.50
CA THR A 162 -25.27 5.62 -35.90
C THR A 162 -26.33 4.67 -36.48
N VAL A 163 -26.80 3.71 -35.68
CA VAL A 163 -27.82 2.73 -36.06
C VAL A 163 -29.16 3.42 -36.13
N THR A 164 -29.96 3.11 -37.15
CA THR A 164 -31.29 3.71 -37.42
C THR A 164 -32.38 2.63 -37.49
N PHE A 165 -33.64 3.02 -37.69
CA PHE A 165 -34.73 2.03 -37.81
C PHE A 165 -34.62 1.13 -39.05
N ASP A 166 -33.90 1.59 -40.08
CA ASP A 166 -33.63 0.82 -41.30
C ASP A 166 -32.70 -0.37 -41.03
N ASP A 167 -31.85 -0.29 -40.01
CA ASP A 167 -30.93 -1.35 -39.60
C ASP A 167 -31.60 -2.45 -38.77
N VAL A 168 -32.86 -2.25 -38.35
CA VAL A 168 -33.62 -3.21 -37.56
C VAL A 168 -34.59 -3.95 -38.48
N ALA A 169 -34.53 -5.29 -38.54
CA ALA A 169 -35.48 -6.07 -39.33
C ALA A 169 -36.76 -6.38 -38.52
N GLY A 170 -37.93 -6.19 -39.15
CA GLY A 170 -39.25 -6.49 -38.58
C GLY A 170 -39.63 -5.62 -37.38
N SER A 171 -40.55 -6.12 -36.54
CA SER A 171 -41.12 -5.40 -35.37
C SER A 171 -41.77 -4.07 -35.76
N ASP A 172 -42.55 -4.07 -36.84
CA ASP A 172 -43.09 -2.86 -37.47
C ASP A 172 -44.00 -2.08 -36.51
N GLU A 173 -44.79 -2.79 -35.69
CA GLU A 173 -45.63 -2.17 -34.66
C GLU A 173 -44.78 -1.45 -33.60
N ALA A 174 -43.73 -2.12 -33.09
CA ALA A 174 -42.85 -1.54 -32.08
C ALA A 174 -42.04 -0.35 -32.64
N LYS A 175 -41.62 -0.42 -33.90
CA LYS A 175 -40.97 0.73 -34.58
C LYS A 175 -41.92 1.91 -34.70
N GLN A 176 -43.19 1.67 -35.03
CA GLN A 176 -44.19 2.73 -35.15
C GLN A 176 -44.43 3.42 -33.81
N GLU A 177 -44.60 2.66 -32.72
CA GLU A 177 -44.75 3.23 -31.37
C GLU A 177 -43.49 4.02 -30.93
N LEU A 178 -42.30 3.50 -31.23
CA LEU A 178 -41.05 4.17 -30.88
C LEU A 178 -40.74 5.37 -31.78
N ALA A 179 -41.30 5.45 -32.99
CA ALA A 179 -41.18 6.62 -33.86
C ALA A 179 -41.81 7.86 -33.22
N GLU A 180 -42.91 7.69 -32.46
CA GLU A 180 -43.48 8.79 -31.67
C GLU A 180 -42.47 9.29 -30.63
N VAL A 181 -41.78 8.37 -29.94
CA VAL A 181 -40.72 8.71 -28.95
C VAL A 181 -39.58 9.48 -29.60
N VAL A 182 -39.18 9.12 -30.82
CA VAL A 182 -38.18 9.87 -31.60
C VAL A 182 -38.66 11.30 -31.89
N GLU A 183 -39.92 11.47 -32.32
CA GLU A 183 -40.49 12.80 -32.59
C GLU A 183 -40.51 13.66 -31.32
N PHE A 184 -40.84 13.08 -30.16
CA PHE A 184 -40.77 13.78 -28.87
C PHE A 184 -39.36 14.28 -28.53
N LEU A 185 -38.33 13.49 -28.83
CA LEU A 185 -36.94 13.85 -28.54
C LEU A 185 -36.40 14.90 -29.52
N ARG A 186 -36.84 14.89 -30.78
CA ARG A 186 -36.46 15.88 -31.80
C ARG A 186 -37.19 17.22 -31.62
N GLU A 187 -38.50 17.19 -31.33
CA GLU A 187 -39.36 18.38 -31.27
C GLU A 187 -40.14 18.52 -29.94
N PRO A 188 -39.46 18.59 -28.78
CA PRO A 188 -40.13 18.60 -27.47
C PRO A 188 -41.07 19.80 -27.28
N GLN A 189 -40.81 20.93 -27.96
CA GLN A 189 -41.61 22.16 -27.86
C GLN A 189 -43.02 22.00 -28.46
N LYS A 190 -43.14 21.25 -29.57
CA LYS A 190 -44.41 21.00 -30.27
C LYS A 190 -45.39 20.27 -29.35
N PHE A 191 -44.90 19.26 -28.64
CA PHE A 191 -45.70 18.48 -27.70
C PHE A 191 -46.01 19.21 -26.40
N ALA A 192 -45.08 20.03 -25.90
CA ALA A 192 -45.34 20.89 -24.74
C ALA A 192 -46.45 21.92 -25.03
N ALA A 193 -46.49 22.49 -26.23
CA ALA A 193 -47.53 23.43 -26.65
C ALA A 193 -48.93 22.79 -26.74
N LEU A 194 -48.99 21.50 -27.07
CA LEU A 194 -50.22 20.70 -27.11
C LEU A 194 -50.65 20.20 -25.71
N GLY A 195 -49.87 20.46 -24.67
CA GLY A 195 -50.13 19.97 -23.31
C GLY A 195 -49.89 18.46 -23.14
N ALA A 196 -49.26 17.80 -24.11
CA ALA A 196 -48.96 16.38 -24.05
C ALA A 196 -47.82 16.13 -23.04
N ARG A 197 -47.96 15.10 -22.20
CA ARG A 197 -46.89 14.67 -21.29
C ARG A 197 -45.94 13.72 -22.01
N ILE A 198 -44.65 14.04 -21.97
CA ILE A 198 -43.60 13.18 -22.52
C ILE A 198 -43.57 11.85 -21.74
N PRO A 199 -43.65 10.70 -22.42
CA PRO A 199 -43.43 9.40 -21.80
C PRO A 199 -42.06 9.36 -21.14
N LYS A 200 -42.00 9.00 -19.86
CA LYS A 200 -40.75 9.01 -19.09
C LYS A 200 -39.92 7.72 -19.22
N GLY A 201 -40.49 6.68 -19.82
CA GLY A 201 -39.85 5.39 -20.00
C GLY A 201 -40.71 4.45 -20.82
N VAL A 202 -40.03 3.51 -21.50
CA VAL A 202 -40.64 2.44 -22.29
C VAL A 202 -40.06 1.12 -21.77
N LEU A 203 -40.92 0.13 -21.55
CA LEU A 203 -40.51 -1.23 -21.18
C LEU A 203 -40.68 -2.13 -22.39
N MET A 204 -39.59 -2.67 -22.91
CA MET A 204 -39.60 -3.64 -24.00
C MET A 204 -39.53 -5.06 -23.44
N VAL A 205 -40.55 -5.86 -23.72
CA VAL A 205 -40.64 -7.26 -23.27
C VAL A 205 -40.62 -8.19 -24.46
N GLY A 206 -39.89 -9.29 -24.35
CA GLY A 206 -39.84 -10.34 -25.38
C GLY A 206 -38.69 -11.30 -25.14
N SER A 207 -38.70 -12.43 -25.84
CA SER A 207 -37.66 -13.45 -25.75
C SER A 207 -36.24 -12.90 -26.00
N PRO A 208 -35.19 -13.55 -25.49
CA PRO A 208 -33.81 -13.20 -25.84
C PRO A 208 -33.59 -13.23 -27.36
N GLY A 209 -32.77 -12.31 -27.88
CA GLY A 209 -32.45 -12.28 -29.31
C GLY A 209 -33.44 -11.56 -30.23
N THR A 210 -34.55 -11.00 -29.73
CA THR A 210 -35.53 -10.25 -30.53
C THR A 210 -35.12 -8.82 -30.89
N GLY A 211 -33.85 -8.45 -30.72
CA GLY A 211 -33.35 -7.14 -31.13
C GLY A 211 -33.71 -5.95 -30.24
N LYS A 212 -34.21 -6.15 -29.00
CA LYS A 212 -34.55 -5.06 -28.05
C LYS A 212 -33.44 -4.02 -27.88
N THR A 213 -32.20 -4.48 -27.65
CA THR A 213 -31.03 -3.60 -27.50
C THR A 213 -30.65 -2.89 -28.80
N LEU A 214 -30.89 -3.53 -29.96
CA LEU A 214 -30.66 -2.92 -31.27
C LEU A 214 -31.70 -1.84 -31.55
N LEU A 215 -32.97 -2.11 -31.25
CA LEU A 215 -34.08 -1.18 -31.38
C LEU A 215 -33.89 0.05 -30.47
N ALA A 216 -33.44 -0.13 -29.23
CA ALA A 216 -33.09 0.98 -28.33
C ALA A 216 -32.02 1.91 -28.92
N LYS A 217 -30.98 1.33 -29.54
CA LYS A 217 -29.91 2.09 -30.21
C LYS A 217 -30.42 2.81 -31.45
N ALA A 218 -31.31 2.16 -32.22
CA ALA A 218 -31.95 2.76 -33.38
C ALA A 218 -32.77 4.01 -33.03
N VAL A 219 -33.54 3.96 -31.93
CA VAL A 219 -34.28 5.14 -31.42
C VAL A 219 -33.33 6.30 -31.10
N ALA A 220 -32.20 6.02 -30.46
CA ALA A 220 -31.21 7.04 -30.12
C ALA A 220 -30.49 7.61 -31.34
N GLY A 221 -30.16 6.76 -32.31
CA GLY A 221 -29.54 7.18 -33.56
C GLY A 221 -30.50 8.01 -34.42
N GLU A 222 -31.78 7.62 -34.49
CA GLU A 222 -32.82 8.41 -35.14
C GLU A 222 -33.05 9.75 -34.46
N ALA A 223 -33.13 9.79 -33.14
CA ALA A 223 -33.27 11.06 -32.42
C ALA A 223 -31.98 11.90 -32.43
N GLY A 224 -30.83 11.32 -32.79
CA GLY A 224 -29.52 12.00 -32.77
C GLY A 224 -29.05 12.37 -31.36
N VAL A 225 -29.54 11.66 -30.34
CA VAL A 225 -29.27 11.95 -28.93
C VAL A 225 -28.23 11.00 -28.33
N PRO A 226 -27.52 11.39 -27.26
CA PRO A 226 -26.60 10.50 -26.57
C PRO A 226 -27.32 9.28 -25.97
N PHE A 227 -26.67 8.12 -26.05
CA PHE A 227 -27.16 6.84 -25.55
C PHE A 227 -26.30 6.33 -24.40
N PHE A 228 -26.89 6.19 -23.22
CA PHE A 228 -26.29 5.57 -22.05
C PHE A 228 -26.81 4.15 -21.91
N SER A 229 -25.94 3.17 -21.75
CA SER A 229 -26.31 1.76 -21.58
C SER A 229 -25.74 1.23 -20.28
N SER A 230 -26.56 0.49 -19.52
CA SER A 230 -26.15 -0.25 -18.32
C SER A 230 -26.91 -1.55 -18.25
N SER A 231 -26.30 -2.65 -17.78
CA SER A 231 -27.08 -3.84 -17.40
C SER A 231 -27.62 -3.67 -15.98
N GLY A 232 -28.85 -4.14 -15.73
CA GLY A 232 -29.50 -4.14 -14.42
C GLY A 232 -28.73 -4.97 -13.40
N SER A 233 -28.05 -6.03 -13.85
CA SER A 233 -27.16 -6.83 -13.02
C SER A 233 -25.98 -6.04 -12.44
N GLU A 234 -25.53 -4.96 -13.09
CA GLU A 234 -24.45 -4.10 -12.57
C GLU A 234 -24.84 -3.31 -11.31
N PHE A 235 -26.14 -3.22 -11.02
CA PHE A 235 -26.64 -2.56 -9.82
C PHE A 235 -26.81 -3.53 -8.64
N VAL A 236 -26.69 -4.85 -8.88
CA VAL A 236 -26.77 -5.87 -7.84
C VAL A 236 -25.35 -6.20 -7.39
N GLU A 237 -24.94 -5.63 -6.25
CA GLU A 237 -23.62 -5.87 -5.67
C GLU A 237 -23.71 -6.39 -4.24
N MET A 238 -22.67 -7.11 -3.81
CA MET A 238 -22.54 -7.65 -2.44
C MET A 238 -22.45 -6.55 -1.37
N PHE A 239 -22.08 -5.33 -1.77
CA PHE A 239 -21.90 -4.20 -0.86
C PHE A 239 -23.13 -3.30 -0.84
N VAL A 240 -23.73 -3.16 0.35
CA VAL A 240 -24.92 -2.32 0.57
C VAL A 240 -24.64 -0.89 0.12
N GLY A 241 -25.54 -0.35 -0.70
CA GLY A 241 -25.51 1.05 -1.13
C GLY A 241 -24.66 1.36 -2.37
N VAL A 242 -23.80 0.44 -2.82
CA VAL A 242 -22.99 0.66 -4.03
C VAL A 242 -23.86 0.71 -5.29
N GLY A 243 -24.79 -0.23 -5.45
CA GLY A 243 -25.77 -0.22 -6.55
C GLY A 243 -26.61 1.07 -6.59
N ALA A 244 -27.10 1.52 -5.44
CA ALA A 244 -27.87 2.76 -5.33
C ALA A 244 -27.06 4.00 -5.72
N SER A 245 -25.76 4.04 -5.40
CA SER A 245 -24.88 5.14 -5.84
C SER A 245 -24.72 5.14 -7.36
N ARG A 246 -24.51 3.99 -7.98
CA ARG A 246 -24.36 3.88 -9.45
C ARG A 246 -25.60 4.36 -10.19
N VAL A 247 -26.80 4.01 -9.71
CA VAL A 247 -28.06 4.51 -10.29
C VAL A 247 -28.11 6.03 -10.21
N ARG A 248 -27.79 6.63 -9.05
CA ARG A 248 -27.77 8.10 -8.92
C ARG A 248 -26.76 8.74 -9.88
N ASP A 249 -25.55 8.21 -9.94
CA ASP A 249 -24.48 8.73 -10.80
C ASP A 249 -24.85 8.65 -12.28
N LEU A 250 -25.48 7.55 -12.72
CA LEU A 250 -26.00 7.38 -14.08
C LEU A 250 -27.03 8.45 -14.42
N PHE A 251 -28.01 8.67 -13.54
CA PHE A 251 -29.04 9.69 -13.76
C PHE A 251 -28.49 11.13 -13.69
N GLU A 252 -27.49 11.39 -12.85
CA GLU A 252 -26.81 12.70 -12.80
C GLU A 252 -26.04 13.00 -14.10
N GLN A 253 -25.35 12.00 -14.66
CA GLN A 253 -24.65 12.16 -15.94
C GLN A 253 -25.63 12.33 -17.10
N ALA A 254 -26.73 11.57 -17.12
CA ALA A 254 -27.78 11.71 -18.13
C ALA A 254 -28.43 13.10 -18.09
N LYS A 255 -28.75 13.63 -16.90
CA LYS A 255 -29.30 14.99 -16.76
C LYS A 255 -28.41 16.08 -17.35
N LYS A 256 -27.08 15.93 -17.26
CA LYS A 256 -26.11 16.88 -17.85
C LYS A 256 -26.06 16.81 -19.38
N ASN A 257 -26.50 15.70 -19.97
CA ASN A 257 -26.46 15.43 -21.42
C ASN A 257 -27.88 15.41 -22.04
N SER A 258 -28.85 16.07 -21.41
CA SER A 258 -30.24 16.12 -21.89
C SER A 258 -30.37 16.93 -23.19
N PRO A 259 -31.17 16.48 -24.19
CA PRO A 259 -31.93 15.23 -24.24
C PRO A 259 -31.03 14.01 -24.50
N CYS A 260 -31.30 12.89 -23.82
CA CYS A 260 -30.56 11.63 -23.96
C CYS A 260 -31.46 10.42 -23.65
N ILE A 261 -31.00 9.23 -24.03
CA ILE A 261 -31.66 7.95 -23.71
C ILE A 261 -30.80 7.17 -22.71
N ILE A 262 -31.43 6.63 -21.67
CA ILE A 262 -30.84 5.65 -20.76
C ILE A 262 -31.49 4.31 -21.06
N PHE A 263 -30.68 3.33 -21.45
CA PHE A 263 -31.08 1.95 -21.65
C PHE A 263 -30.56 1.10 -20.49
N ILE A 264 -31.50 0.42 -19.82
CA ILE A 264 -31.21 -0.55 -18.76
C ILE A 264 -31.61 -1.92 -19.30
N ASP A 265 -30.63 -2.75 -19.64
CA ASP A 265 -30.87 -4.15 -20.00
C ASP A 265 -31.14 -4.97 -18.72
N GLU A 266 -31.83 -6.10 -18.81
CA GLU A 266 -32.05 -7.02 -17.66
C GLU A 266 -32.53 -6.31 -16.38
N ILE A 267 -33.53 -5.41 -16.53
CA ILE A 267 -34.07 -4.62 -15.41
C ILE A 267 -34.76 -5.48 -14.33
N ASP A 268 -35.11 -6.72 -14.68
CA ASP A 268 -35.65 -7.73 -13.76
C ASP A 268 -34.69 -8.05 -12.61
N ALA A 269 -33.37 -7.89 -12.79
CA ALA A 269 -32.38 -8.05 -11.73
C ALA A 269 -32.57 -7.08 -10.54
N VAL A 270 -33.16 -5.89 -10.78
CA VAL A 270 -33.39 -4.85 -9.76
C VAL A 270 -34.86 -4.60 -9.44
N GLY A 271 -35.77 -5.03 -10.31
CA GLY A 271 -37.21 -4.77 -10.24
C GLY A 271 -38.01 -5.73 -9.37
N GLY A 272 -37.35 -6.64 -8.64
CA GLY A 272 -38.00 -7.65 -7.81
C GLY A 272 -38.94 -7.07 -6.74
N GLN A 273 -40.07 -7.74 -6.52
CA GLN A 273 -41.07 -7.32 -5.54
C GLN A 273 -40.48 -7.39 -4.12
N ARG A 274 -40.62 -6.31 -3.35
CA ARG A 274 -40.18 -6.28 -1.94
C ARG A 274 -41.11 -7.18 -1.11
N GLY A 275 -40.62 -8.31 -0.58
CA GLY A 275 -41.36 -9.09 0.42
C GLY A 275 -41.36 -10.62 0.32
N GLY A 276 -40.60 -11.24 -0.59
CA GLY A 276 -40.35 -12.68 -0.55
C GLY A 276 -39.02 -12.97 0.15
N GLY A 277 -39.06 -13.38 1.42
CA GLY A 277 -37.87 -13.95 2.07
C GLY A 277 -37.51 -15.30 1.44
N ASN A 278 -36.22 -15.48 1.15
CA ASN A 278 -35.50 -16.71 0.83
C ASN A 278 -35.98 -17.55 -0.37
N GLU A 279 -35.15 -17.60 -1.42
CA GLU A 279 -34.24 -18.73 -1.72
C GLU A 279 -33.09 -18.26 -2.62
#